data_AF-A0A0R2NXK4-F1
#
_entry.id   AF-A0A0R2NXK4-F1
#
_cell.length_a   1.000
_cell.length_b   1.000
_cell.length_c   1.000
_cell.angle_alpha   90.00
_cell.angle_beta   90.00
_cell.angle_gamma   90.00
#
_symmetry.space_group_name_H-M   'P 1'
#
loop_
_entity.id
_entity.type
_entity.pdbx_description
1 polymer ?
#
loop_
_entity_poly.entity_id
_entity_poly.type
_entity_poly.pdbx_seq_one_letter_code
_entity_poly.pdbx_strand_id
1 'polypeptide(L)'
;MSDKLDGDGIGGAVLEILTGNAFRLLVSHTRKDNVGDYGKTEKIIMGLIKDSEEGQRPEQTREDLERALKGKFVTCKVQHRDTKTDALV
;
A
#
# COMPACT_ATOMS: atom_id res chain seq x y z
N MET A 1 -15.82 19.79 -11.53
CA MET A 1 -16.05 18.41 -11.06
C MET A 1 -15.14 17.50 -11.88
N SER A 2 -14.20 16.68 -11.42
CA SER A 2 -13.58 16.42 -10.12
C SER A 2 -12.35 15.52 -10.42
N ASP A 3 -11.23 16.09 -10.87
CA ASP A 3 -9.95 15.35 -10.99
C ASP A 3 -9.22 15.31 -9.64
N LYS A 4 -9.86 14.73 -8.63
CA LYS A 4 -9.25 14.44 -7.32
C LYS A 4 -8.80 12.98 -7.20
N LEU A 5 -8.58 12.31 -8.34
CA LEU A 5 -8.13 10.91 -8.41
C LEU A 5 -6.68 10.75 -8.88
N ASP A 6 -5.91 11.84 -8.95
CA ASP A 6 -4.44 11.80 -9.04
C ASP A 6 -3.85 11.50 -7.65
N GLY A 7 -4.11 10.27 -7.25
CA GLY A 7 -4.00 9.75 -5.89
C GLY A 7 -2.70 10.08 -5.19
N ASP A 8 -2.91 10.51 -3.97
CA ASP A 8 -2.02 10.54 -2.84
C ASP A 8 -1.03 9.35 -2.89
N GLY A 9 0.25 9.64 -3.15
CA GLY A 9 1.26 8.63 -3.45
C GLY A 9 2.34 8.60 -2.39
N ILE A 10 2.68 7.40 -1.91
CA ILE A 10 3.78 7.17 -0.97
C ILE A 10 4.72 6.10 -1.49
N GLY A 11 5.99 6.19 -1.10
CA GLY A 11 7.02 5.22 -1.46
C GLY A 11 7.95 4.96 -0.29
N GLY A 12 8.47 3.73 -0.22
CA GLY A 12 9.27 3.32 0.92
C GLY A 12 9.80 1.91 0.83
N ALA A 13 10.61 1.54 1.82
CA ALA A 13 11.10 0.17 1.98
C ALA A 13 10.08 -0.66 2.78
N VAL A 14 9.74 -1.86 2.30
CA VAL A 14 8.87 -2.78 3.02
C VAL A 14 9.64 -3.42 4.16
N LEU A 15 9.21 -3.18 5.40
CA LEU A 15 9.84 -3.70 6.61
C LEU A 15 9.43 -5.14 6.89
N GLU A 16 8.13 -5.40 6.87
CA GLU A 16 7.54 -6.71 7.20
C GLU A 16 6.17 -6.88 6.54
N ILE A 17 5.80 -8.13 6.27
CA ILE A 17 4.45 -8.50 5.85
C ILE A 17 3.66 -8.87 7.10
N LEU A 18 2.49 -8.25 7.25
CA LEU A 18 1.60 -8.44 8.40
C LEU A 18 0.60 -9.57 8.14
N THR A 19 -0.01 -9.59 6.96
CA THR A 19 -1.01 -10.57 6.52
C THR A 19 -0.88 -10.83 5.02
N GLY A 20 -1.66 -11.77 4.46
CA GLY A 20 -1.70 -12.06 3.01
C GLY A 20 -2.16 -10.89 2.11
N ASN A 21 -2.42 -9.72 2.68
CA ASN A 21 -2.74 -8.50 1.94
C ASN A 21 -2.23 -7.21 2.59
N ALA A 22 -1.42 -7.29 3.65
CA ALA A 22 -0.98 -6.10 4.37
C ALA A 22 0.49 -6.15 4.74
N PHE A 23 1.15 -5.01 4.71
CA PHE A 23 2.56 -4.87 5.03
C PHE A 23 2.84 -3.54 5.71
N ARG A 24 4.02 -3.44 6.34
CA ARG A 24 4.51 -2.23 6.96
C ARG A 24 5.56 -1.57 6.08
N LEU A 25 5.34 -0.30 5.77
CA LEU A 25 6.18 0.49 4.88
C LEU A 25 6.96 1.53 5.69
N LEU A 26 8.27 1.58 5.52
CA LEU A 26 9.10 2.69 5.96
C LEU A 26 9.01 3.79 4.90
N VAL A 27 8.15 4.78 5.16
CA VAL A 27 7.89 5.89 4.23
C VAL A 27 9.16 6.74 4.10
N SER A 28 9.62 6.92 2.86
CA SER A 28 10.75 7.79 2.53
C SER A 28 10.44 8.78 1.43
N HIS A 29 9.37 8.54 0.67
CA HIS A 29 8.91 9.42 -0.39
C HIS A 29 7.41 9.64 -0.23
N THR A 30 7.03 10.90 -0.23
CA THR A 30 5.65 11.37 -0.26
C THR A 30 5.59 12.46 -1.34
N ARG A 31 4.41 12.75 -1.88
CA ARG A 31 4.25 13.91 -2.77
C ARG A 31 4.37 15.20 -1.95
N LYS A 32 4.62 16.32 -2.64
CA LYS A 32 4.85 17.61 -1.98
C LYS A 32 3.62 18.14 -1.24
N ASP A 33 2.44 17.73 -1.67
CA ASP A 33 1.14 18.13 -1.15
C ASP A 33 0.65 17.31 0.05
N ASN A 34 1.33 16.19 0.40
CA ASN A 34 0.89 15.25 1.44
C ASN A 34 2.01 14.87 2.44
N VAL A 35 3.16 15.58 2.45
CA VAL A 35 4.34 15.23 3.26
C VAL A 35 4.05 15.14 4.77
N GLY A 36 3.07 15.91 5.26
CA GLY A 36 2.69 15.94 6.68
C GLY A 36 1.64 14.90 7.07
N ASP A 37 1.04 14.20 6.11
CA ASP A 37 -0.13 13.35 6.34
C ASP A 37 0.26 11.90 6.70
N TYR A 38 1.55 11.58 6.54
CA TYR A 38 2.12 10.25 6.74
C TYR A 38 3.17 10.22 7.84
N GLY A 39 3.10 9.18 8.66
CA GLY A 39 4.14 8.83 9.60
C GLY A 39 5.39 8.28 8.89
N LYS A 40 6.48 8.19 9.66
CA LYS A 40 7.71 7.53 9.21
C LYS A 40 7.48 6.06 8.85
N THR A 41 6.48 5.43 9.45
CA THR A 41 6.12 4.03 9.20
C THR A 41 4.62 3.92 9.10
N GLU A 42 4.15 3.34 8.01
CA GLU A 42 2.73 3.24 7.68
C GLU A 42 2.33 1.79 7.48
N LYS A 43 1.09 1.46 7.85
CA LYS A 43 0.49 0.16 7.59
C LYS A 43 -0.28 0.23 6.28
N ILE A 44 0.12 -0.57 5.30
CA ILE A 44 -0.50 -0.61 3.99
C ILE A 44 -1.33 -1.89 3.88
N ILE A 45 -2.59 -1.75 3.50
CA ILE A 45 -3.47 -2.85 3.12
C ILE A 45 -3.66 -2.72 1.61
N MET A 46 -3.26 -3.73 0.85
CA MET A 46 -3.46 -3.73 -0.60
C MET A 46 -4.95 -3.80 -0.87
N GLY A 47 -5.50 -2.70 -1.41
CA GLY A 47 -6.88 -2.66 -1.88
C GLY A 47 -7.14 -3.77 -2.92
N LEU A 48 -8.37 -4.28 -2.94
CA LEU A 48 -8.81 -5.22 -3.96
C LEU A 48 -8.59 -4.58 -5.33
N ILE A 49 -7.66 -5.13 -6.12
CA ILE A 49 -7.57 -4.80 -7.53
C ILE A 49 -8.86 -5.35 -8.14
N LYS A 50 -9.77 -4.48 -8.55
CA LYS A 50 -10.89 -4.88 -9.40
C LYS A 50 -10.28 -5.36 -10.71
N ASP A 51 -10.11 -6.67 -10.84
CA ASP A 51 -9.69 -7.25 -12.11
C ASP A 51 -10.73 -6.94 -13.17
N SER A 52 -10.25 -6.40 -14.29
CA SER A 52 -10.91 -6.63 -15.57
C SER A 52 -10.84 -8.13 -15.86
N GLU A 53 -12.02 -8.74 -15.90
CA GLU A 53 -12.43 -10.01 -16.55
C GLU A 53 -11.38 -11.16 -16.61
N GLU A 54 -11.77 -12.27 -15.98
CA GLU A 54 -11.26 -13.65 -16.16
C GLU A 54 -9.80 -13.95 -15.78
N GLY A 55 -9.63 -14.38 -14.53
CA GLY A 55 -8.47 -15.18 -14.13
C GLY A 55 -8.40 -15.34 -12.62
N GLN A 56 -8.63 -16.56 -12.12
CA GLN A 56 -8.35 -16.90 -10.73
C GLN A 56 -6.92 -16.48 -10.38
N ARG A 57 -6.77 -15.43 -9.57
CA ARG A 57 -5.47 -15.11 -8.99
C ARG A 57 -5.10 -16.24 -8.03
N PRO A 58 -3.85 -16.72 -8.06
CA PRO A 58 -3.39 -17.62 -7.01
C PRO A 58 -3.60 -16.93 -5.66
N GLU A 59 -4.08 -17.66 -4.66
CA GLU A 59 -4.10 -17.17 -3.28
C GLU A 59 -2.69 -16.67 -2.95
N GLN A 60 -2.49 -15.36 -2.88
CA GLN A 60 -1.19 -14.79 -2.57
C GLN A 60 -0.95 -15.07 -1.09
N THR A 61 -0.13 -16.08 -0.83
CA THR A 61 0.22 -16.42 0.54
C THR A 61 1.08 -15.32 1.13
N ARG A 62 1.11 -15.24 2.46
CA ARG A 62 2.03 -14.35 3.17
C ARG A 62 3.49 -14.59 2.72
N GLU A 63 3.86 -15.84 2.49
CA GLU A 63 5.21 -16.25 2.08
C GLU A 63 5.58 -15.71 0.69
N ASP A 64 4.64 -15.76 -0.25
CA ASP A 64 4.83 -15.17 -1.58
C ASP A 64 5.05 -13.66 -1.51
N LEU A 65 4.27 -12.97 -0.68
CA LEU A 65 4.42 -11.53 -0.44
C LEU A 65 5.71 -11.21 0.28
N GLU A 66 6.13 -12.01 1.26
CA GLU A 66 7.41 -11.81 1.94
C GLU A 66 8.56 -11.93 0.94
N ARG A 67 8.54 -12.96 0.08
CA ARG A 67 9.56 -13.12 -0.97
C ARG A 67 9.52 -12.01 -2.02
N ALA A 68 8.32 -11.54 -2.36
CA ALA A 68 8.13 -10.55 -3.41
C ALA A 68 8.43 -9.13 -2.96
N LEU A 69 8.13 -8.76 -1.71
CA LEU A 69 8.10 -7.37 -1.25
C LEU A 69 9.07 -7.07 -0.11
N LYS A 70 9.35 -8.01 0.81
CA LYS A 70 10.16 -7.74 2.01
C LYS A 70 11.56 -7.25 1.62
N GLY A 71 11.96 -6.11 2.18
CA GLY A 71 13.24 -5.47 1.88
C GLY A 71 13.31 -4.79 0.50
N LYS A 72 12.24 -4.81 -0.29
CA LYS A 72 12.16 -4.08 -1.56
C LYS A 72 11.58 -2.69 -1.35
N PHE A 73 11.92 -1.82 -2.28
CA PHE A 73 11.32 -0.51 -2.39
C PHE A 73 10.04 -0.58 -3.22
N VAL A 74 8.94 -0.04 -2.71
CA VAL A 74 7.65 -0.02 -3.41
C VAL A 74 7.08 1.39 -3.43
N THR A 75 6.24 1.66 -4.42
CA THR A 75 5.40 2.85 -4.50
C THR A 75 3.93 2.43 -4.44
N CYS A 76 3.15 3.14 -3.63
CA CYS A 76 1.75 2.87 -3.38
C CYS A 76 0.93 4.10 -3.74
N LYS A 77 -0.19 3.87 -4.41
CA LYS A 77 -1.24 4.88 -4.59
C LYS A 77 -2.26 4.67 -3.48
N VAL A 78 -2.34 5.62 -2.57
CA VAL A 78 -3.29 5.62 -1.44
C VAL A 78 -4.65 6.07 -1.97
N GLN A 79 -5.67 5.27 -1.68
CA GLN A 79 -7.07 5.55 -1.96
C GLN A 79 -7.72 6.25 -0.77
N HIS A 80 -7.50 5.73 0.45
CA HIS A 80 -7.98 6.33 1.68
C HIS A 80 -7.24 5.78 2.91
N ARG A 81 -7.35 6.50 4.04
CA ARG A 81 -6.95 6.02 5.37
C ARG A 81 -8.16 5.44 6.08
N ASP A 82 -8.09 4.17 6.46
CA ASP A 82 -9.09 3.53 7.30
C ASP A 82 -8.91 4.01 8.75
N THR A 83 -9.85 4.83 9.22
CA THR A 83 -9.86 5.40 10.57
C THR A 83 -10.06 4.37 11.67
N LYS A 84 -10.58 3.17 11.35
CA LYS A 84 -10.79 2.10 12.34
C LYS A 84 -9.52 1.32 12.63
N THR A 85 -8.70 1.10 11.60
CA THR A 85 -7.51 0.24 11.68
C THR A 85 -6.20 1.02 11.60
N ASP A 86 -6.30 2.33 11.40
CA ASP A 86 -5.19 3.26 11.14
C ASP A 86 -4.24 2.74 10.06
N ALA A 87 -4.84 2.29 8.94
CA ALA A 87 -4.14 1.72 7.81
C ALA A 87 -4.48 2.47 6.51
N LEU A 88 -3.54 2.46 5.57
CA LEU A 88 -3.70 3.03 4.24
C LEU A 88 -4.12 1.93 3.26
N VAL A 89 -5.14 2.20 2.46
CA VAL A 89 -5.70 1.29 1.44
C VAL A 89 -5.50 1.85 0.04
#